data_AF-A0A9P5PAT1-F1
#
_entry.id   AF-A0A9P5PAT1-F1
#
_cell.length_a   1.000
_cell.length_b   1.000
_cell.length_c   1.000
_cell.angle_alpha   90.00
_cell.angle_beta   90.00
_cell.angle_gamma   90.00
#
_symmetry.space_group_name_H-M   'P 1'
#
loop_
_entity.id
_entity.type
_entity.pdbx_description
1 polymer ?
#
loop_
_entity_poly.entity_id
_entity_poly.type
_entity_poly.pdbx_seq_one_letter_code
_entity_poly.pdbx_strand_id
1 'polypeptide(L)'
;RFLSYVDLLGTTYSASTLATGHRLYIAQPLLCKAVEGNEDTLTEDKAVKILEQSMKVLFFCDTRSLNKYQIAKISADGVAIPESHSVEPGTNWSFTEGIRHYGAQTQ
;
A
#
# COMPACT_ATOMS: atom_id res chain seq x y z
N ARG A 1 19.48 6.26 7.05
CA ARG A 1 18.16 6.42 6.39
C ARG A 1 17.42 7.58 7.03
N PHE A 2 16.59 8.31 6.29
CA PHE A 2 15.74 9.35 6.86
C PHE A 2 14.33 9.21 6.27
N LEU A 3 13.34 9.08 7.14
CA LEU A 3 11.93 9.01 6.78
C LEU A 3 11.10 9.61 7.93
N SER A 4 10.41 10.70 7.65
CA SER A 4 9.69 11.48 8.67
C SER A 4 8.35 11.96 8.14
N TYR A 5 7.40 12.11 9.05
CA TYR A 5 6.06 12.63 8.80
C TYR A 5 5.90 14.02 9.40
N VAL A 6 5.07 14.84 8.75
CA VAL A 6 4.60 16.12 9.27
C VAL A 6 3.12 16.29 8.90
N ASP A 7 2.29 16.73 9.85
CA ASP A 7 0.90 17.09 9.60
C ASP A 7 0.69 18.62 9.56
N LEU A 8 -0.56 19.03 9.28
CA LEU A 8 -0.97 20.43 9.27
C LEU A 8 -0.80 21.14 10.62
N LEU A 9 -0.83 20.40 11.73
CA LEU A 9 -0.72 20.95 13.09
C LEU A 9 0.74 21.06 13.56
N GLY A 10 1.70 20.62 12.74
CA GLY A 10 3.12 20.61 13.07
C GLY A 10 3.57 19.40 13.89
N THR A 11 2.76 18.35 13.97
CA THR A 11 3.16 17.08 14.59
C THR A 11 4.20 16.40 13.73
N THR A 12 5.37 16.09 14.30
CA THR A 12 6.46 15.42 13.58
C THR A 12 6.90 14.15 14.28
N TYR A 13 7.13 13.10 13.50
CA TYR A 13 7.78 11.88 14.01
C TYR A 13 8.52 11.16 12.88
N SER A 14 9.43 10.27 13.26
CA SER A 14 10.16 9.40 12.34
C SER A 14 9.81 7.95 12.62
N ALA A 15 9.68 7.15 11.57
CA ALA A 15 9.37 5.72 11.68
C ALA A 15 9.97 4.94 10.50
N SER A 16 9.98 3.62 10.61
CA SER A 16 10.43 2.71 9.55
C SER A 16 9.48 2.66 8.36
N THR A 17 8.18 2.82 8.63
CA THR A 17 7.11 2.84 7.64
C THR A 17 6.15 3.96 7.98
N LEU A 18 5.65 4.65 6.96
CA LEU A 18 4.73 5.77 7.11
C LEU A 18 3.58 5.65 6.11
N ALA A 19 2.39 6.04 6.55
CA ALA A 19 1.20 6.17 5.73
C ALA A 19 0.40 7.39 6.20
N THR A 20 -0.38 7.98 5.30
CA THR A 20 -1.14 9.21 5.56
C THR A 20 -2.62 9.02 5.28
N GLY A 21 -3.46 9.84 5.93
CA GLY A 21 -4.92 9.83 5.74
C GLY A 21 -5.53 8.45 6.01
N HIS A 22 -6.45 8.01 5.15
CA HIS A 22 -7.13 6.71 5.29
C HIS A 22 -6.15 5.52 5.23
N ARG A 23 -5.01 5.69 4.55
CA ARG A 23 -3.99 4.66 4.40
C ARG A 23 -3.32 4.30 5.72
N LEU A 24 -3.36 5.20 6.71
CA LEU A 24 -2.86 4.93 8.06
C LEU A 24 -3.60 3.75 8.73
N TYR A 25 -4.88 3.55 8.43
CA TYR A 25 -5.67 2.49 9.05
C TYR A 25 -5.58 1.15 8.32
N ILE A 26 -5.28 1.17 7.02
CA ILE A 26 -5.30 -0.02 6.15
C ILE A 26 -3.89 -0.45 5.75
N ALA A 27 -3.08 0.48 5.26
CA ALA A 27 -1.75 0.19 4.72
C ALA A 27 -0.70 0.09 5.82
N GLN A 28 -0.78 0.93 6.86
CA GLN A 28 0.24 0.96 7.93
C GLN A 28 0.42 -0.41 8.61
N PRO A 29 -0.64 -1.17 8.98
CA PRO A 29 -0.45 -2.48 9.60
C PRO A 29 0.23 -3.50 8.66
N LEU A 30 -0.07 -3.44 7.35
CA LEU A 30 0.57 -4.29 6.34
C LEU A 30 2.05 -3.96 6.19
N LEU A 31 2.38 -2.66 6.17
CA LEU A 31 3.75 -2.16 6.09
C LEU A 31 4.54 -2.51 7.35
N CYS A 32 3.98 -2.24 8.54
CA CYS A 32 4.60 -2.59 9.82
C CYS A 32 4.93 -4.09 9.87
N LYS A 33 3.96 -4.95 9.57
CA LYS A 33 4.16 -6.41 9.60
C LYS A 33 5.24 -6.89 8.64
N ALA A 34 5.39 -6.24 7.49
CA ALA A 34 6.36 -6.65 6.48
C ALA A 34 7.79 -6.14 6.75
N VAL A 35 7.92 -5.00 7.45
CA VAL A 35 9.20 -4.32 7.68
C VAL A 35 9.75 -4.57 9.08
N GLU A 36 8.92 -4.86 10.07
CA GLU A 36 9.33 -5.15 11.44
C GLU A 36 10.35 -6.29 11.49
N GLY A 37 11.52 -6.02 12.08
CA GLY A 37 12.65 -6.97 12.15
C GLY A 37 13.50 -7.09 10.88
N ASN A 38 13.11 -6.49 9.76
CA ASN A 38 13.84 -6.53 8.48
C ASN A 38 14.20 -5.15 7.95
N GLU A 39 14.35 -4.18 8.83
CA GLU A 39 14.46 -2.76 8.49
C GLU A 39 15.69 -2.43 7.64
N ASP A 40 16.78 -3.19 7.80
CA ASP A 40 18.05 -3.03 7.09
C ASP A 40 18.32 -4.14 6.05
N THR A 41 17.53 -5.21 6.05
CA THR A 41 17.72 -6.39 5.19
C THR A 41 16.74 -6.47 4.03
N LEU A 42 15.76 -5.55 3.98
CA LEU A 42 14.75 -5.51 2.93
C LEU A 42 15.36 -5.11 1.59
N THR A 43 15.21 -6.00 0.60
CA THR A 43 15.62 -5.71 -0.78
C THR A 43 14.60 -4.83 -1.49
N GLU A 44 15.06 -4.09 -2.49
CA GLU A 44 14.22 -3.20 -3.30
C GLU A 44 12.99 -3.92 -3.92
N ASP A 45 13.20 -5.06 -4.56
CA ASP A 45 12.11 -5.84 -5.17
C ASP A 45 11.05 -6.25 -4.14
N LYS A 46 11.47 -6.61 -2.91
CA LYS A 46 10.54 -6.94 -1.83
C LYS A 46 9.78 -5.70 -1.36
N ALA A 47 10.45 -4.56 -1.23
CA ALA A 47 9.83 -3.30 -0.85
C ALA A 47 8.76 -2.88 -1.87
N VAL A 48 9.07 -2.98 -3.17
CA VAL A 48 8.11 -2.70 -4.25
C VAL A 48 6.90 -3.62 -4.15
N LYS A 49 7.11 -4.93 -3.99
CA LYS A 49 5.99 -5.89 -3.82
C LYS A 49 5.11 -5.58 -2.62
N ILE A 50 5.70 -5.20 -1.48
CA ILE A 50 4.94 -4.82 -0.28
C ILE A 50 4.08 -3.57 -0.56
N LEU A 51 4.63 -2.59 -1.27
CA LEU A 51 3.89 -1.39 -1.68
C LEU A 51 2.76 -1.74 -2.64
N GLU A 52 3.00 -2.56 -3.66
CA GLU A 52 1.98 -3.03 -4.62
C GLU A 52 0.82 -3.75 -3.90
N GLN A 53 1.12 -4.65 -2.95
CA GLN A 53 0.09 -5.31 -2.15
C GLN A 53 -0.71 -4.32 -1.30
N SER A 54 -0.03 -3.36 -0.67
CA SER A 54 -0.69 -2.33 0.14
C SER A 54 -1.59 -1.44 -0.71
N MET A 55 -1.14 -1.05 -1.91
CA MET A 55 -1.92 -0.25 -2.87
C MET A 55 -3.13 -1.00 -3.40
N LYS A 56 -2.99 -2.31 -3.64
CA LYS A 56 -4.09 -3.17 -4.05
C LYS A 56 -5.19 -3.23 -3.00
N VAL A 57 -4.85 -3.45 -1.73
CA VAL A 57 -5.85 -3.49 -0.64
C VAL A 57 -6.56 -2.14 -0.50
N LEU A 58 -5.81 -1.04 -0.57
CA LEU A 58 -6.37 0.31 -0.52
C LEU A 58 -7.35 0.56 -1.67
N PHE A 59 -7.03 0.08 -2.88
CA PHE A 59 -7.91 0.24 -4.03
C PHE A 59 -9.28 -0.43 -3.83
N PHE A 60 -9.32 -1.58 -3.16
CA PHE A 60 -10.58 -2.26 -2.89
C PHE A 60 -11.42 -1.64 -1.77
N CYS A 61 -10.77 -1.02 -0.79
CA CYS A 61 -11.46 -0.52 0.41
C CYS A 61 -11.77 0.98 0.34
N ASP A 62 -11.00 1.77 -0.42
CA ASP A 62 -11.16 3.22 -0.49
C ASP A 62 -11.89 3.66 -1.77
N THR A 63 -13.11 4.15 -1.59
CA THR A 63 -13.96 4.68 -2.67
C THR A 63 -13.40 5.93 -3.37
N ARG A 64 -12.41 6.60 -2.78
CA ARG A 64 -11.76 7.79 -3.35
C ARG A 64 -10.44 7.47 -4.06
N SER A 65 -10.03 6.21 -4.03
CA SER A 65 -8.79 5.79 -4.67
C SER A 65 -8.93 5.66 -6.18
N LEU A 66 -7.82 5.86 -6.88
CA LEU A 66 -7.69 5.62 -8.31
C LEU A 66 -6.84 4.38 -8.55
N ASN A 67 -7.07 3.71 -9.68
CA ASN A 67 -6.31 2.52 -10.06
C ASN A 67 -4.89 2.83 -10.56
N LYS A 68 -4.49 4.10 -10.65
CA LYS A 68 -3.17 4.56 -11.10
C LYS A 68 -2.37 5.14 -9.95
N TYR A 69 -1.10 4.75 -9.84
CA TYR A 69 -0.19 5.23 -8.81
C TYR A 69 1.26 5.22 -9.32
N GLN A 70 2.15 5.86 -8.57
CA GLN A 70 3.58 5.93 -8.85
C GLN A 70 4.36 5.47 -7.61
N ILE A 71 5.45 4.74 -7.85
CA ILE A 71 6.39 4.36 -6.79
C ILE A 71 7.71 5.04 -7.11
N ALA A 72 8.08 6.04 -6.31
CA ALA A 72 9.37 6.71 -6.43
C ALA A 72 10.43 6.02 -5.57
N LYS A 73 11.66 5.99 -6.07
CA LYS A 73 12.84 5.44 -5.38
C LYS A 73 13.84 6.55 -5.10
N ILE A 74 14.46 6.49 -3.93
CA ILE A 74 15.56 7.37 -3.52
C ILE A 74 16.74 6.47 -3.12
N SER A 75 17.85 6.56 -3.86
CA SER A 75 19.13 5.89 -3.59
C SER A 75 20.22 6.93 -3.35
N ALA A 76 21.42 6.49 -2.94
CA ALA A 76 22.61 7.33 -2.92
C ALA A 76 22.96 7.89 -4.32
N ASP A 77 22.60 7.16 -5.38
CA ASP A 77 22.83 7.55 -6.77
C ASP A 77 21.85 8.63 -7.28
N GLY A 78 20.76 8.88 -6.54
CA GLY A 78 19.76 9.89 -6.89
C GLY A 78 18.32 9.42 -6.73
N VAL A 79 17.42 10.16 -7.38
CA VAL A 79 15.97 9.95 -7.32
C VAL A 79 15.48 9.40 -8.65
N ALA A 80 14.71 8.31 -8.61
CA ALA A 80 14.06 7.73 -9.77
C ALA A 80 12.54 7.78 -9.59
N ILE A 81 11.85 8.42 -10.52
CA ILE A 81 10.38 8.52 -10.53
C ILE A 81 9.89 7.89 -11.84
N PRO A 82 9.51 6.60 -11.83
CA PRO A 82 8.99 5.92 -13.00
C PRO A 82 7.59 6.43 -13.35
N GLU A 83 7.14 6.08 -14.56
CA GLU A 83 5.79 6.38 -15.02
C GLU A 83 4.72 5.72 -14.12
N SER A 84 3.52 6.31 -14.11
CA SER A 84 2.39 5.74 -13.40
C SER A 84 2.05 4.36 -13.92
N HIS A 85 1.91 3.40 -13.03
CA HIS A 85 1.43 2.06 -13.34
C HIS A 85 0.05 1.84 -12.71
N SER A 86 -0.70 0.92 -13.29
CA SER A 86 -2.04 0.59 -12.81
C SER A 86 -2.02 -0.66 -11.94
N VAL A 87 -2.96 -0.80 -11.00
CA VAL A 87 -3.13 -1.97 -10.10
C VAL A 87 -3.49 -3.29 -10.86
N GLU A 88 -3.54 -3.25 -12.19
CA GLU A 88 -4.27 -4.20 -13.03
C GLU A 88 -3.83 -5.68 -13.10
N PRO A 89 -2.62 -6.15 -12.71
CA PRO A 89 -2.39 -7.60 -12.84
C PRO A 89 -3.13 -8.44 -11.77
N GLY A 90 -3.88 -7.84 -10.83
CA GLY A 90 -4.36 -8.54 -9.63
C GLY A 90 -5.83 -8.39 -9.27
N THR A 91 -6.64 -7.65 -10.03
CA THR A 91 -8.03 -7.37 -9.68
C THR A 91 -8.94 -8.55 -10.02
N ASN A 92 -8.76 -9.67 -9.31
CA ASN A 92 -9.57 -10.86 -9.50
C ASN A 92 -10.91 -10.71 -8.77
N TRP A 93 -11.97 -10.53 -9.56
CA TRP A 93 -13.36 -10.47 -9.08
C TRP A 93 -14.12 -11.78 -9.27
N SER A 94 -13.47 -12.88 -9.66
CA SER A 94 -14.15 -14.14 -9.99
C SER A 94 -14.96 -14.73 -8.84
N PHE A 95 -14.62 -14.42 -7.59
CA PHE A 95 -15.38 -14.88 -6.42
C PHE A 95 -16.82 -14.34 -6.41
N THR A 96 -17.09 -13.22 -7.08
CA THR A 96 -18.43 -12.61 -7.15
C THR A 96 -19.46 -13.50 -7.84
N GLU A 97 -19.05 -14.37 -8.77
CA GLU A 97 -19.94 -15.28 -9.48
C GLU A 97 -20.65 -16.28 -8.54
N GLY A 98 -19.99 -16.63 -7.42
CA GLY A 98 -20.53 -17.52 -6.41
C GLY A 98 -21.42 -16.84 -5.37
N ILE A 99 -21.44 -15.50 -5.31
CA ILE A 99 -22.21 -14.77 -4.30
C ILE A 99 -23.66 -14.64 -4.77
N ARG A 100 -24.57 -15.27 -4.02
CA ARG A 100 -26.02 -15.17 -4.25
C ARG A 100 -26.71 -14.71 -2.98
N HIS A 101 -27.36 -13.56 -3.05
CA HIS A 101 -28.16 -12.98 -1.96
C HIS A 101 -27.37 -12.79 -0.65
N TYR A 102 -28.08 -12.39 0.40
CA TYR A 102 -27.52 -12.04 1.72
C TYR A 102 -28.08 -12.93 2.85
N GLY A 103 -28.61 -14.13 2.55
CA GLY A 103 -29.33 -14.92 3.56
C GLY A 103 -29.81 -16.32 3.15
N ALA A 104 -30.80 -16.83 3.89
CA ALA A 104 -31.24 -18.24 3.90
C ALA A 104 -31.91 -18.68 2.59
N GLN A 105 -31.10 -19.07 1.61
CA GLN A 105 -31.55 -19.89 0.49
C GLN A 105 -30.69 -21.15 0.42
N THR A 106 -31.36 -22.29 0.33
CA THR A 106 -30.72 -23.60 0.12
C THR A 106 -30.87 -23.96 -1.36
N GLN A 107 -29.81 -24.58 -1.88
CA GLN A 107 -29.55 -24.89 -3.29
C GLN A 107 -30.73 -25.49 -4.07
#